data_AF-A0AAV0QAF0-F1
#
_entry.id   AF-A0AAV0QAF0-F1
#
_cell.length_a   1.000
_cell.length_b   1.000
_cell.length_c   1.000
_cell.angle_alpha   90.00
_cell.angle_beta   90.00
_cell.angle_gamma   90.00
#
_symmetry.space_group_name_H-M   'P 1'
#
loop_
_entity.id
_entity.type
_entity.pdbx_description
1 polymer ?
#
loop_
_entity_poly.entity_id
_entity_poly.type
_entity_poly.pdbx_seq_one_letter_code
_entity_poly.pdbx_strand_id
1 'polypeptide(L)'
;AEECLNTNFYGVKSTTEALLPLLKLSTCGARIVNISSLRGELRRIPSDDVRNQLGDVETLNENKLDDMVKRFLQDCKEDGARGPVKCALLPDDGPSGCYFDQTQVAAF
;
A
#
# COMPACT_ATOMS: atom_id res chain seq x y z
N ALA A 1 4.17 6.38 -0.42
CA ALA A 1 3.62 5.02 -0.65
C ALA A 1 4.36 4.29 -1.76
N GLU A 2 4.63 4.95 -2.89
CA GLU A 2 5.26 4.34 -4.08
C GLU A 2 6.61 3.68 -3.81
N GLU A 3 7.58 4.41 -3.24
CA GLU A 3 8.91 3.88 -2.91
C GLU A 3 8.82 2.64 -2.00
N CYS A 4 7.96 2.68 -0.98
CA CYS A 4 7.70 1.57 -0.06
C CYS A 4 7.21 0.32 -0.81
N LEU A 5 6.30 0.45 -1.77
CA LEU A 5 5.80 -0.68 -2.56
C LEU A 5 6.85 -1.20 -3.56
N ASN A 6 7.61 -0.28 -4.18
CA ASN A 6 8.68 -0.63 -5.11
C ASN A 6 9.76 -1.47 -4.41
N THR A 7 10.08 -1.18 -3.15
CA THR A 7 11.05 -1.98 -2.40
C THR A 7 10.42 -3.23 -1.78
N ASN A 8 9.34 -3.08 -1.00
CA ASN A 8 8.85 -4.15 -0.13
C ASN A 8 8.02 -5.20 -0.86
N PHE A 9 7.41 -4.86 -2.00
CA PHE A 9 6.57 -5.75 -2.77
C PHE A 9 7.22 -6.12 -4.11
N TYR A 10 7.38 -5.14 -5.01
CA TYR A 10 7.93 -5.40 -6.33
C TYR A 10 9.41 -5.80 -6.27
N GLY A 11 10.20 -5.15 -5.42
CA GLY A 11 11.61 -5.46 -5.23
C GLY A 11 11.85 -6.88 -4.72
N VAL A 12 11.04 -7.34 -3.76
CA VAL A 12 11.08 -8.72 -3.26
C VAL A 12 10.69 -9.72 -4.35
N LYS A 13 9.62 -9.43 -5.11
CA LYS A 13 9.20 -10.27 -6.24
C LYS A 13 10.30 -10.40 -7.28
N SER A 14 10.81 -9.28 -7.81
CA SER A 14 11.85 -9.27 -8.83
C SER A 14 13.15 -9.92 -8.37
N THR A 15 13.55 -9.70 -7.12
CA THR A 15 14.74 -10.37 -6.54
C THR A 15 14.54 -11.88 -6.46
N THR A 16 13.36 -12.31 -6.03
CA THR A 16 13.01 -13.74 -5.94
C THR A 16 13.01 -14.38 -7.33
N GLU A 17 12.37 -13.75 -8.32
CA GLU A 17 12.32 -14.22 -9.70
C GLU A 17 13.71 -14.32 -10.33
N ALA A 18 14.55 -13.29 -10.14
CA ALA A 18 15.91 -13.26 -10.68
C ALA A 18 16.80 -14.35 -10.09
N LEU A 19 16.63 -14.68 -8.80
CA LEU A 19 17.44 -15.69 -8.11
C LEU A 19 16.85 -17.10 -8.23
N LEU A 20 15.57 -17.24 -8.58
CA LEU A 20 14.87 -18.53 -8.61
C LEU A 20 15.58 -19.62 -9.44
N PRO A 21 16.17 -19.34 -10.63
CA PRO A 21 16.91 -20.35 -11.37
C PRO A 21 18.13 -20.89 -10.60
N LEU A 22 18.85 -20.02 -9.89
CA LEU A 22 20.00 -20.42 -9.07
C LEU A 22 19.58 -21.20 -7.83
N LEU A 23 18.49 -20.77 -7.18
CA LEU A 23 17.94 -21.47 -6.02
C LEU A 23 17.55 -22.91 -6.35
N LYS A 24 17.03 -23.16 -7.56
CA LYS A 24 16.69 -24.52 -8.05
C LYS A 24 17.91 -25.44 -8.24
N LEU A 25 19.13 -24.90 -8.33
CA LEU A 25 20.36 -25.68 -8.46
C LEU A 25 20.90 -26.19 -7.11
N SER A 26 20.39 -25.69 -5.98
CA SER A 26 20.87 -26.09 -4.65
C SER A 26 20.56 -27.55 -4.35
N THR A 27 21.59 -28.37 -4.21
CA THR A 27 21.48 -29.81 -3.88
C THR A 27 21.17 -30.07 -2.40
N CYS A 28 21.42 -29.08 -1.53
CA CYS A 28 21.15 -29.16 -0.09
C CYS A 28 19.81 -28.52 0.30
N GLY A 29 19.02 -28.08 -0.69
CA GLY A 29 17.78 -27.31 -0.50
C GLY A 29 18.06 -25.80 -0.40
N ALA A 30 17.29 -25.01 -1.15
CA ALA A 30 17.29 -23.55 -1.05
C ALA A 30 16.13 -23.09 -0.15
N ARG A 31 16.31 -21.95 0.53
CA ARG A 31 15.28 -21.33 1.38
C ARG A 31 15.10 -19.87 1.00
N ILE A 32 13.84 -19.47 0.79
CA ILE A 32 13.44 -18.07 0.65
C ILE A 32 12.82 -17.65 1.98
N VAL A 33 13.34 -16.57 2.57
CA VAL A 33 12.84 -16.03 3.84
C VAL A 33 12.49 -14.57 3.62
N ASN A 34 11.19 -14.29 3.58
CA ASN A 34 10.68 -12.92 3.50
C ASN A 34 10.48 -12.37 4.91
N ILE A 35 11.16 -11.27 5.23
CA ILE A 35 11.02 -10.60 6.53
C ILE A 35 9.81 -9.66 6.43
N SER A 36 8.79 -9.91 7.26
CA SER A 36 7.57 -9.11 7.31
C SER A 36 7.45 -8.37 8.65
N SER A 37 6.40 -7.56 8.78
CA SER A 37 6.08 -6.77 9.97
C SER A 37 4.77 -7.23 10.60
N LEU A 38 4.64 -7.00 11.91
CA LEU A 38 3.38 -7.16 12.64
C LEU A 38 2.21 -6.39 11.98
N ARG A 39 2.48 -5.25 11.33
CA ARG A 39 1.45 -4.47 10.63
C ARG A 39 0.91 -5.13 9.36
N GLY A 40 1.52 -6.21 8.88
CA GLY A 40 1.05 -7.01 7.73
C GLY A 40 -0.01 -8.06 8.10
N GLU A 41 -0.35 -8.22 9.38
CA GLU A 41 -1.41 -9.15 9.79
C GLU A 41 -2.78 -8.72 9.26
N LEU A 42 -3.57 -9.67 8.72
CA LEU A 42 -4.93 -9.42 8.21
C LEU A 42 -5.82 -8.71 9.25
N ARG A 43 -5.76 -9.12 10.52
CA ARG A 43 -6.55 -8.50 11.62
C ARG A 43 -6.26 -7.02 11.86
N ARG A 44 -5.14 -6.50 11.35
CA ARG A 44 -4.74 -5.08 11.49
C ARG A 44 -5.10 -4.24 10.27
N ILE A 45 -5.61 -4.86 9.20
CA ILE A 45 -6.12 -4.15 8.03
C ILE A 45 -7.51 -3.60 8.37
N PRO A 46 -7.73 -2.27 8.34
CA PRO A 46 -9.02 -1.69 8.73
C PRO A 46 -10.18 -2.07 7.80
N SER A 47 -9.92 -2.18 6.50
CA SER A 47 -10.96 -2.53 5.52
C SER A 47 -11.26 -4.03 5.53
N ASP A 48 -12.51 -4.37 5.87
CA ASP A 48 -12.97 -5.77 5.85
C ASP A 48 -12.97 -6.35 4.42
N ASP A 49 -13.28 -5.55 3.41
CA ASP A 49 -13.20 -5.96 2.00
C ASP A 49 -11.78 -6.38 1.62
N VAL A 50 -10.78 -5.53 1.91
CA VAL A 50 -9.37 -5.85 1.64
C VAL A 50 -8.92 -7.07 2.45
N ARG A 51 -9.37 -7.18 3.71
CA ARG A 51 -9.06 -8.32 4.58
C ARG A 51 -9.62 -9.63 4.01
N ASN A 52 -10.86 -9.62 3.54
CA ASN A 52 -11.51 -10.78 2.95
C ASN A 52 -10.83 -11.18 1.63
N GLN A 53 -10.48 -10.20 0.78
CA GLN A 53 -9.81 -10.48 -0.49
C GLN A 53 -8.40 -11.08 -0.31
N LEU A 54 -7.64 -10.61 0.68
CA LEU A 54 -6.30 -11.14 1.01
C LEU A 54 -6.36 -12.44 1.83
N GLY A 55 -7.45 -12.68 2.56
CA GLY A 55 -7.65 -13.89 3.36
C GLY A 55 -8.17 -15.09 2.58
N ASP A 56 -8.73 -14.87 1.39
CA ASP A 56 -9.22 -15.92 0.50
C ASP A 56 -8.08 -16.54 -0.32
N VAL A 57 -7.40 -17.53 0.28
CA VAL A 57 -6.24 -18.21 -0.30
C VAL A 57 -6.57 -18.96 -1.58
N GLU A 58 -7.82 -19.43 -1.75
CA GLU A 58 -8.24 -20.19 -2.93
C GLU A 58 -8.35 -19.30 -4.18
N THR A 59 -8.70 -18.03 -4.01
CA THR A 59 -8.87 -17.09 -5.15
C THR A 59 -7.71 -16.11 -5.33
N LEU A 60 -6.82 -16.01 -4.34
CA LEU A 60 -5.69 -15.09 -4.39
C LEU A 60 -4.64 -15.55 -5.42
N ASN A 61 -4.22 -14.62 -6.27
CA ASN A 61 -3.19 -14.83 -7.28
C ASN A 61 -2.39 -13.54 -7.51
N GLU A 62 -1.31 -13.62 -8.28
CA GLU A 62 -0.42 -12.48 -8.53
C GLU A 62 -1.13 -11.29 -9.16
N ASN A 63 -2.01 -11.49 -10.14
CA ASN A 63 -2.70 -10.40 -10.82
C ASN A 63 -3.66 -9.66 -9.87
N LYS A 64 -4.44 -10.42 -9.08
CA LYS A 64 -5.34 -9.86 -8.07
C LYS A 64 -4.55 -9.06 -7.02
N LEU A 65 -3.39 -9.58 -6.59
CA LEU A 65 -2.53 -8.91 -5.63
C LEU A 65 -1.92 -7.62 -6.21
N ASP A 66 -1.44 -7.67 -7.45
CA ASP A 66 -0.92 -6.49 -8.16
C ASP A 66 -1.99 -5.41 -8.31
N ASP A 67 -3.23 -5.79 -8.64
CA ASP A 67 -4.34 -4.84 -8.77
C ASP A 67 -4.74 -4.21 -7.43
N MET A 68 -4.72 -4.99 -6.34
CA MET A 68 -4.92 -4.45 -4.99
C MET A 68 -3.82 -3.46 -4.59
N VAL A 69 -2.54 -3.77 -4.90
CA VAL A 69 -1.40 -2.88 -4.63
C VAL A 69 -1.51 -1.58 -5.44
N LYS A 70 -1.88 -1.67 -6.72
CA LYS A 70 -2.12 -0.49 -7.58
C LYS A 70 -3.27 0.36 -7.05
N ARG A 71 -4.38 -0.26 -6.64
CA ARG A 71 -5.51 0.44 -6.02
C ARG A 71 -5.09 1.16 -4.75
N PHE A 72 -4.34 0.50 -3.86
CA PHE A 72 -3.82 1.14 -2.65
C PHE A 72 -2.95 2.38 -2.96
N LEU A 73 -2.09 2.31 -3.97
CA LEU A 73 -1.29 3.46 -4.39
C LEU A 73 -2.16 4.61 -4.91
N GLN A 74 -3.22 4.29 -5.66
CA GLN A 74 -4.19 5.27 -6.15
C GLN A 74 -4.95 5.92 -4.99
N ASP A 75 -5.48 5.12 -4.05
CA ASP A 75 -6.19 5.61 -2.87
C ASP A 75 -5.29 6.55 -2.03
N CYS A 76 -4.01 6.21 -1.89
CA CYS A 76 -3.03 7.06 -1.21
C CYS A 76 -2.83 8.42 -1.91
N LYS A 77 -2.82 8.43 -3.25
CA LYS A 77 -2.68 9.68 -4.04
C LYS A 77 -3.94 10.54 -3.89
N GLU A 78 -5.12 9.95 -3.96
CA GLU A 78 -6.39 10.63 -3.82
C GLU A 78 -6.57 11.20 -2.41
N ASP A 79 -6.28 10.42 -1.37
CA ASP A 79 -6.39 10.87 0.03
C ASP A 79 -5.40 12.01 0.33
N GLY A 80 -4.16 11.90 -0.17
CA GLY A 80 -3.16 12.97 -0.06
C GLY A 80 -3.55 14.26 -0.80
N ALA A 81 -4.26 14.16 -1.93
CA ALA A 81 -4.73 15.31 -2.68
C ALA A 81 -5.98 15.97 -2.09
N ARG A 82 -6.75 15.25 -1.25
CA ARG A 82 -8.04 15.71 -0.72
C ARG A 82 -7.96 17.06 -0.02
N GLY A 83 -6.94 17.27 0.83
CA GLY A 83 -6.73 18.53 1.54
C GLY A 83 -6.44 19.71 0.62
N PRO A 84 -5.36 19.66 -0.20
CA PRO A 84 -5.05 20.71 -1.16
C PRO A 84 -6.20 21.04 -2.12
N VAL A 85 -6.89 20.02 -2.64
CA VAL A 85 -8.05 20.22 -3.53
C VAL A 85 -9.18 20.94 -2.80
N LYS A 86 -9.48 20.56 -1.55
CA LYS A 86 -10.49 21.25 -0.74
C LYS A 86 -10.13 22.73 -0.54
N CYS A 87 -8.88 23.05 -0.26
CA CYS A 87 -8.42 24.44 -0.09
C CYS A 87 -8.53 25.24 -1.39
N ALA A 88 -8.16 24.66 -2.54
CA ALA A 88 -8.23 25.32 -3.84
C ALA A 88 -9.66 25.61 -4.32
N LEU A 89 -10.66 24.92 -3.75
CA LEU A 89 -12.08 25.07 -4.08
C LEU A 89 -12.86 25.90 -3.05
N LEU A 90 -12.19 26.53 -2.08
CA LEU A 90 -12.85 27.43 -1.14
C LEU A 90 -13.35 28.69 -1.85
N PRO A 91 -14.50 29.25 -1.43
CA PRO A 91 -14.96 30.54 -1.93
C PRO A 91 -14.06 31.69 -1.42
N ASP A 92 -14.13 32.84 -2.07
CA ASP A 92 -13.30 34.02 -1.75
C ASP A 92 -13.51 34.57 -0.33
N ASP A 93 -14.67 34.31 0.27
CA ASP A 93 -15.01 34.63 1.66
C ASP A 93 -14.59 33.52 2.67
N GLY A 94 -13.74 32.60 2.23
CA GLY A 94 -13.23 31.49 3.03
C GLY A 94 -12.41 31.90 4.28
N PRO A 95 -12.15 30.94 5.19
CA PRO A 95 -11.51 31.24 6.46
C PRO A 95 -10.08 31.75 6.27
N SER A 96 -9.72 32.80 7.01
CA SER A 96 -8.36 33.33 7.10
C SER A 96 -7.77 33.05 8.49
N GLY A 97 -6.46 32.78 8.55
CA GLY A 97 -5.76 32.53 9.82
C GLY A 97 -6.04 31.18 10.47
N CYS A 98 -6.38 30.15 9.70
CA CYS A 98 -6.55 28.76 10.18
C CYS A 98 -5.58 27.79 9.49
N TYR A 99 -5.47 26.57 10.01
CA TYR A 99 -4.84 25.45 9.31
C TYR A 99 -5.83 24.30 9.13
N PHE A 100 -5.47 23.30 8.34
CA PHE A 100 -6.28 22.10 8.16
C PHE A 100 -5.61 20.89 8.79
N ASP A 101 -6.29 20.21 9.71
CA ASP A 101 -5.90 18.89 10.22
C ASP A 101 -6.82 17.83 9.63
N GLN A 102 -6.25 16.86 8.91
CA GLN A 102 -7.02 15.81 8.22
C GLN A 102 -8.23 16.36 7.44
N THR A 103 -8.04 17.47 6.72
CA THR A 103 -9.08 18.18 5.95
C THR A 103 -10.18 18.89 6.76
N GLN A 104 -10.04 18.97 8.08
CA GLN A 104 -10.89 19.75 8.98
C GLN A 104 -10.23 21.08 9.33
N VAL A 105 -11.01 22.17 9.39
CA VAL A 105 -10.51 23.48 9.81
C VAL A 105 -10.13 23.42 11.29
N ALA A 106 -8.93 23.88 11.62
CA ALA A 106 -8.42 23.97 12.97
C ALA A 106 -7.83 25.37 13.22
N ALA A 107 -7.94 25.83 14.47
CA ALA A 107 -7.32 27.05 14.94
C ALA A 107 -5.94 26.74 15.54
N PHE A 108 -5.01 27.70 15.41
CA PHE A 108 -3.67 27.62 15.99
C PHE A 108 -3.66 27.54 17.52
#